data_AF-A0A1I5H2P2-F1
#
_entry.id   AF-A0A1I5H2P2-F1
#
_cell.length_a   1.000
_cell.length_b   1.000
_cell.length_c   1.000
_cell.angle_alpha   90.00
_cell.angle_beta   90.00
_cell.angle_gamma   90.00
#
_symmetry.space_group_name_H-M   'P 1'
#
loop_
_entity.id
_entity.type
_entity.pdbx_description
1 polymer ?
#
loop_
_entity_poly.entity_id
_entity_poly.type
_entity_poly.pdbx_seq_one_letter_code
_entity_poly.pdbx_strand_id
1 'polypeptide(L)'
;MDFFYPNFNNDMWRIWGLVCFQDKDYFVDLTNKRFKQEKIELFLSTKGIALYDTACAVVRTKNTASDKDLEVVEETDIDGLLRQIPDCDAIVTTGQKATDILTEHFHIAQPAVGDYTPFHYSDKDMRLYRMPSSSRAYPLSILKKAEKYKILLNIINN
;
A
#
# COMPACT_ATOMS: atom_id res chain seq x y z
N MET A 1 -14.83 11.06 -0.17
CA MET A 1 -14.64 9.69 -0.65
C MET A 1 -14.43 8.84 0.59
N ASP A 2 -15.33 7.91 0.85
CA ASP A 2 -15.19 6.97 1.96
C ASP A 2 -14.51 5.71 1.42
N PHE A 3 -13.21 5.86 1.10
CA PHE A 3 -12.39 4.85 0.44
C PHE A 3 -10.92 5.12 0.76
N PHE A 4 -10.04 4.15 0.50
CA PHE A 4 -8.60 4.27 0.75
C PHE A 4 -7.95 5.43 -0.02
N TYR A 5 -7.01 6.11 0.65
CA TYR A 5 -6.31 7.30 0.14
C TYR A 5 -7.25 8.38 -0.45
N PRO A 6 -8.26 8.86 0.30
CA PRO A 6 -9.29 9.75 -0.23
C PRO A 6 -8.85 11.21 -0.35
N ASN A 7 -7.78 11.57 0.35
CA ASN A 7 -7.22 12.92 0.29
C ASN A 7 -6.65 13.17 -1.11
N PHE A 8 -7.18 14.18 -1.81
CA PHE A 8 -6.77 14.52 -3.17
C PHE A 8 -5.28 14.86 -3.32
N ASN A 9 -4.61 15.24 -2.22
CA ASN A 9 -3.17 15.50 -2.18
C ASN A 9 -2.32 14.24 -1.95
N ASN A 10 -2.92 13.07 -1.70
CA ASN A 10 -2.19 11.81 -1.69
C ASN A 10 -1.96 11.35 -3.14
N ASP A 11 -0.76 10.83 -3.44
CA ASP A 11 -0.39 10.46 -4.81
C ASP A 11 -0.63 8.98 -5.11
N MET A 12 -1.24 8.18 -4.21
CA MET A 12 -1.42 6.72 -4.41
C MET A 12 -2.06 6.40 -5.77
N TRP A 13 -3.20 7.00 -6.06
CA TRP A 13 -3.92 6.77 -7.32
C TRP A 13 -3.22 7.36 -8.54
N ARG A 14 -2.34 8.35 -8.34
CA ARG A 14 -1.52 8.91 -9.41
C ARG A 14 -0.30 8.04 -9.71
N ILE A 15 0.29 7.44 -8.68
CA ILE A 15 1.37 6.45 -8.80
C ILE A 15 0.85 5.25 -9.58
N TRP A 16 -0.30 4.69 -9.21
CA TRP A 16 -0.92 3.59 -9.97
C TRP A 16 -1.27 3.98 -11.41
N GLY A 17 -1.77 5.20 -11.62
CA GLY A 17 -2.00 5.75 -12.97
C GLY A 17 -0.73 5.76 -13.83
N LEU A 18 0.39 6.25 -13.28
CA LEU A 18 1.68 6.25 -13.96
C LEU A 18 2.21 4.83 -14.23
N VAL A 19 2.15 3.96 -13.22
CA VAL A 19 2.75 2.62 -13.26
C VAL A 19 2.00 1.71 -14.24
N CYS A 20 0.67 1.73 -14.24
CA CYS A 20 -0.13 0.80 -15.03
C CYS A 20 -0.63 1.37 -16.36
N PHE A 21 -0.76 2.70 -16.48
CA PHE A 21 -1.41 3.34 -17.62
C PHE A 21 -0.58 4.45 -18.27
N GLN A 22 0.62 4.72 -17.74
CA GLN A 22 1.47 5.83 -18.19
C GLN A 22 0.77 7.20 -18.13
N ASP A 23 -0.28 7.32 -17.31
CA ASP A 23 -1.09 8.53 -17.16
C ASP A 23 -1.36 8.77 -15.67
N LYS A 24 -0.72 9.82 -15.12
CA LYS A 24 -0.87 10.20 -13.71
C LYS A 24 -2.31 10.58 -13.32
N ASP A 25 -3.14 10.98 -14.29
CA ASP A 25 -4.52 11.41 -14.06
C ASP A 25 -5.55 10.35 -14.48
N TYR A 26 -5.11 9.13 -14.80
CA TYR A 26 -5.97 8.02 -15.24
C TYR A 26 -7.15 7.75 -14.28
N PHE A 27 -6.87 7.80 -12.96
CA PHE A 27 -7.83 7.64 -11.86
C PHE A 27 -8.31 8.97 -11.26
N VAL A 28 -7.95 10.10 -11.86
CA VAL A 28 -8.22 11.44 -11.30
C VAL A 28 -9.32 12.13 -12.11
N ASP A 29 -10.30 12.68 -11.41
CA ASP A 29 -11.27 13.64 -11.94
C ASP A 29 -10.77 15.05 -11.60
N LEU A 30 -10.07 15.66 -12.58
CA LEU A 30 -9.43 16.97 -12.40
C LEU A 30 -10.48 18.08 -12.21
N THR A 31 -11.62 17.99 -12.87
CA THR A 31 -12.71 18.96 -12.81
C THR A 31 -13.28 19.05 -11.40
N ASN A 32 -13.60 17.90 -10.82
CA ASN A 32 -14.22 17.84 -9.49
C ASN A 32 -13.20 17.67 -8.35
N LYS A 33 -11.90 17.70 -8.66
CA LYS A 33 -10.78 17.49 -7.72
C LYS A 33 -10.99 16.27 -6.80
N ARG A 34 -11.35 15.13 -7.41
CA ARG A 34 -11.58 13.86 -6.71
C ARG A 34 -10.95 12.68 -7.46
N PHE A 35 -10.96 11.52 -6.84
CA PHE A 35 -10.57 10.27 -7.49
C PHE A 35 -11.81 9.53 -8.03
N LYS A 36 -11.61 8.79 -9.13
CA LYS A 36 -12.64 7.98 -9.80
C LYS A 36 -12.78 6.65 -9.06
N GLN A 37 -13.51 6.64 -7.95
CA GLN A 37 -13.63 5.48 -7.05
C GLN A 37 -14.04 4.19 -7.78
N GLU A 38 -15.13 4.20 -8.57
CA GLU A 38 -15.59 3.03 -9.32
C GLU A 38 -14.50 2.45 -10.25
N LYS A 39 -13.74 3.33 -10.90
CA LYS A 39 -12.65 2.94 -11.79
C LYS A 39 -11.48 2.31 -11.01
N ILE A 40 -11.22 2.82 -9.80
CA ILE A 40 -10.20 2.27 -8.91
C ILE A 40 -10.62 0.89 -8.41
N GLU A 41 -11.86 0.73 -7.93
CA GLU A 41 -12.39 -0.55 -7.45
C GLU A 41 -12.37 -1.63 -8.55
N LEU A 42 -12.76 -1.25 -9.77
CA LEU A 42 -12.67 -2.14 -10.92
C LEU A 42 -11.22 -2.55 -11.22
N PHE A 43 -10.28 -1.60 -11.16
CA PHE A 43 -8.85 -1.90 -11.34
C PHE A 43 -8.33 -2.87 -10.28
N LEU A 44 -8.60 -2.59 -9.00
CA LEU A 44 -8.13 -3.40 -7.88
C LEU A 44 -8.69 -4.83 -7.95
N SER A 45 -10.00 -4.97 -8.15
CA SER A 45 -10.66 -6.28 -8.28
C SER A 45 -10.16 -7.08 -9.48
N THR A 46 -9.98 -6.43 -10.64
CA THR A 46 -9.41 -7.08 -11.85
C THR A 46 -7.98 -7.56 -11.61
N LYS A 47 -7.23 -6.89 -10.74
CA LYS A 47 -5.82 -7.17 -10.45
C LYS A 47 -5.60 -8.03 -9.21
N GLY A 48 -6.67 -8.47 -8.54
CA GLY A 48 -6.57 -9.23 -7.29
C GLY A 48 -5.95 -8.46 -6.12
N ILE A 49 -6.08 -7.12 -6.12
CA ILE A 49 -5.50 -6.26 -5.09
C ILE A 49 -6.54 -5.98 -4.01
N ALA A 50 -6.28 -6.48 -2.80
CA ALA A 50 -7.02 -6.07 -1.61
C ALA A 50 -6.31 -4.87 -0.94
N LEU A 51 -7.09 -3.98 -0.33
CA LEU A 51 -6.58 -2.89 0.49
C LEU A 51 -7.05 -3.10 1.92
N TYR A 52 -6.15 -2.90 2.85
CA TYR A 52 -6.40 -3.06 4.27
C TYR A 52 -5.57 -2.04 5.05
N ASP A 53 -6.15 -1.49 6.11
CA ASP A 53 -5.40 -0.64 7.03
C ASP A 53 -4.64 -1.55 8.01
N THR A 54 -3.31 -1.47 8.03
CA THR A 54 -2.47 -2.25 8.95
C THR A 54 -2.63 -1.85 10.43
N ALA A 55 -3.55 -0.92 10.73
CA ALA A 55 -3.85 -0.47 12.08
C ALA A 55 -5.37 -0.28 12.19
N CYS A 56 -6.06 -1.27 12.77
CA CYS A 56 -7.50 -1.23 12.98
C CYS A 56 -7.96 -0.11 13.93
N ALA A 57 -7.04 0.52 14.68
CA ALA A 57 -7.27 1.78 15.36
C ALA A 57 -6.00 2.66 15.36
N VAL A 58 -6.03 3.74 14.59
CA VAL A 58 -5.02 4.80 14.66
C VAL A 58 -5.60 5.97 15.43
N VAL A 59 -5.08 6.24 16.63
CA VAL A 59 -5.31 7.53 17.28
C VAL A 59 -4.37 8.54 16.63
N ARG A 60 -4.95 9.41 15.79
CA ARG A 60 -4.23 10.53 15.19
C ARG A 60 -4.04 11.60 16.25
N THR A 61 -2.83 11.71 16.81
CA THR A 61 -2.51 12.79 17.75
C THR A 61 -2.41 14.16 17.07
N LYS A 62 -2.16 14.17 15.74
CA LYS A 62 -2.25 15.34 14.85
C LYS A 62 -2.89 14.95 13.52
N ASN A 63 -3.49 15.91 12.81
CA ASN A 63 -4.22 15.75 11.53
C ASN A 63 -3.33 15.33 10.32
N THR A 64 -2.28 14.55 10.54
CA THR A 64 -1.22 14.19 9.58
C THR A 64 -1.05 12.68 9.46
N ALA A 65 -0.79 12.19 8.23
CA ALA A 65 -0.52 10.77 7.94
C ALA A 65 0.97 10.41 8.08
N SER A 66 1.67 11.05 9.02
CA SER A 66 3.11 10.88 9.24
C SER A 66 3.34 9.75 10.24
N ASP A 67 4.25 8.82 9.93
CA ASP A 67 4.65 7.71 10.82
C ASP A 67 5.00 8.17 12.25
N LYS A 68 5.47 9.41 12.42
CA LYS A 68 5.83 10.02 13.71
C LYS A 68 4.64 10.31 14.63
N ASP A 69 3.43 10.37 14.11
CA ASP A 69 2.22 10.79 14.84
C ASP A 69 1.19 9.64 14.97
N LEU A 70 1.58 8.41 14.61
CA LEU A 70 0.77 7.21 14.70
C LEU A 70 1.05 6.50 16.04
N GLU A 71 0.04 6.25 16.84
CA GLU A 71 0.06 5.29 17.96
C GLU A 71 -0.78 4.07 17.55
N VAL A 72 -0.22 2.85 17.70
CA VAL A 72 -0.98 1.61 17.41
C VAL A 72 -1.68 1.22 18.71
N VAL A 73 -3.01 1.21 18.71
CA VAL A 73 -3.82 0.89 19.90
C VAL A 73 -4.21 -0.60 19.95
N GLU A 74 -4.28 -1.25 18.80
CA GLU A 74 -4.60 -2.67 18.67
C GLU A 74 -3.84 -3.25 17.46
N GLU A 75 -3.10 -4.33 17.69
CA GLU A 75 -2.38 -5.04 16.63
C GLU A 75 -3.39 -5.75 15.73
N THR A 76 -3.23 -5.59 14.41
CA THR A 76 -4.05 -6.33 13.44
C THR A 76 -3.75 -7.82 13.60
N ASP A 77 -4.77 -8.68 13.72
CA ASP A 77 -4.60 -10.14 13.62
C ASP A 77 -4.22 -10.48 12.17
N ILE A 78 -2.93 -10.35 11.86
CA ILE A 78 -2.35 -10.60 10.54
C ILE A 78 -2.65 -12.03 10.11
N ASP A 79 -2.58 -12.98 11.04
CA ASP A 79 -2.83 -14.38 10.74
C ASP A 79 -4.31 -14.64 10.46
N GLY A 80 -5.21 -14.00 11.21
CA GLY A 80 -6.65 -14.04 10.98
C GLY A 80 -7.05 -13.44 9.64
N LEU A 81 -6.38 -12.37 9.21
CA LEU A 81 -6.55 -11.78 7.90
C LEU A 81 -6.06 -12.76 6.81
N LEU A 82 -4.83 -13.27 6.91
CA LEU A 82 -4.26 -14.16 5.89
C LEU A 82 -5.05 -15.47 5.74
N ARG A 83 -5.67 -15.98 6.82
CA ARG A 83 -6.59 -17.13 6.74
C ARG A 83 -7.85 -16.84 5.91
N GLN A 84 -8.30 -15.59 5.83
CA GLN A 84 -9.46 -15.20 5.01
C GLN A 84 -9.11 -14.96 3.54
N ILE A 85 -7.82 -14.80 3.22
CA ILE A 85 -7.30 -14.61 1.85
C ILE A 85 -6.24 -15.66 1.53
N PRO A 86 -6.63 -16.95 1.42
CA PRO A 86 -5.69 -18.06 1.27
C PRO A 86 -4.83 -17.97 0.00
N ASP A 87 -5.28 -17.24 -1.03
CA ASP A 87 -4.56 -17.02 -2.29
C ASP A 87 -3.62 -15.79 -2.26
N CYS A 88 -3.44 -15.15 -1.09
CA CYS A 88 -2.54 -14.02 -0.95
C CYS A 88 -1.07 -14.46 -0.96
N ASP A 89 -0.31 -14.06 -1.99
CA ASP A 89 1.11 -14.42 -2.13
C ASP A 89 2.07 -13.26 -1.82
N ALA A 90 1.53 -12.05 -1.61
CA ALA A 90 2.32 -10.85 -1.38
C ALA A 90 1.62 -9.85 -0.46
N ILE A 91 2.38 -9.26 0.46
CA ILE A 91 1.95 -8.16 1.31
C ILE A 91 2.75 -6.92 0.92
N VAL A 92 2.08 -5.78 0.74
CA VAL A 92 2.73 -4.52 0.37
C VAL A 92 2.47 -3.48 1.44
N THR A 93 3.54 -2.91 2.01
CA THR A 93 3.46 -1.82 2.97
C THR A 93 3.85 -0.49 2.33
N THR A 94 3.28 0.61 2.82
CA THR A 94 3.58 1.96 2.35
C THR A 94 4.09 2.84 3.49
N GLY A 95 5.33 2.64 3.92
CA GLY A 95 5.90 3.36 5.06
C GLY A 95 6.82 2.49 5.92
N GLN A 96 7.46 3.09 6.91
CA GLN A 96 8.36 2.38 7.81
C GLN A 96 7.56 1.54 8.80
N LYS A 97 6.60 2.18 9.49
CA LYS A 97 5.92 1.58 10.64
C LYS A 97 5.20 0.27 10.34
N ALA A 98 4.40 0.22 9.27
CA ALA A 98 3.71 -0.99 8.84
C ALA A 98 4.69 -2.10 8.43
N THR A 99 5.85 -1.73 7.88
CA THR A 99 6.89 -2.69 7.54
C THR A 99 7.52 -3.29 8.79
N ASP A 100 7.81 -2.47 9.80
CA ASP A 100 8.41 -2.93 11.06
C ASP A 100 7.52 -3.97 11.74
N ILE A 101 6.21 -3.68 11.86
CA ILE A 101 5.22 -4.58 12.44
C ILE A 101 5.23 -5.95 11.73
N LEU A 102 5.17 -5.96 10.39
CA LEU A 102 5.15 -7.22 9.65
C LEU A 102 6.49 -7.95 9.69
N THR A 103 7.62 -7.24 9.68
CA THR A 103 8.94 -7.87 9.80
C THR A 103 9.16 -8.49 11.17
N GLU A 104 8.64 -7.87 12.22
CA GLU A 104 8.66 -8.40 13.58
C GLU A 104 7.76 -9.62 13.70
N HIS A 105 6.51 -9.54 13.21
CA HIS A 105 5.52 -10.63 13.22
C HIS A 105 6.04 -11.88 12.50
N PHE A 106 6.61 -11.74 11.29
CA PHE A 106 7.11 -12.88 10.52
C PHE A 106 8.58 -13.24 10.82
N HIS A 107 9.24 -12.52 11.74
CA HIS A 107 10.65 -12.70 12.06
C HIS A 107 11.59 -12.68 10.84
N ILE A 108 11.42 -11.70 9.96
CA ILE A 108 12.18 -11.56 8.70
C ILE A 108 12.97 -10.27 8.60
N ALA A 109 13.99 -10.27 7.73
CA ALA A 109 14.76 -9.08 7.43
C ALA A 109 13.90 -8.01 6.74
N GLN A 110 14.08 -6.76 7.15
CA GLN A 110 13.35 -5.66 6.55
C GLN A 110 13.77 -5.44 5.08
N PRO A 111 12.81 -5.37 4.13
CA PRO A 111 13.12 -5.05 2.74
C PRO A 111 13.65 -3.62 2.58
N ALA A 112 14.49 -3.40 1.56
CA ALA A 112 14.82 -2.06 1.11
C ALA A 112 13.61 -1.35 0.50
N VAL A 113 13.61 0.00 0.47
CA VAL A 113 12.52 0.76 -0.15
C VAL A 113 12.48 0.52 -1.67
N GLY A 114 11.33 0.05 -2.14
CA GLY A 114 11.08 -0.37 -3.52
C GLY A 114 11.50 -1.81 -3.82
N ASP A 115 11.64 -2.65 -2.79
CA ASP A 115 12.06 -4.04 -2.90
C ASP A 115 11.23 -4.94 -1.97
N TYR A 116 11.55 -6.24 -1.96
CA TYR A 116 10.88 -7.24 -1.10
C TYR A 116 11.85 -8.18 -0.38
N THR A 117 11.34 -8.78 0.70
CA THR A 117 11.95 -9.92 1.37
C THR A 117 11.02 -11.13 1.22
N PRO A 118 11.51 -12.28 0.70
CA PRO A 118 10.73 -13.52 0.69
C PRO A 118 10.64 -14.12 2.10
N PHE A 119 9.53 -14.77 2.42
CA PHE A 119 9.32 -15.46 3.68
C PHE A 119 8.38 -16.64 3.50
N HIS A 120 8.43 -17.59 4.43
CA HIS A 120 7.55 -18.75 4.42
C HIS A 120 6.42 -18.56 5.42
N TYR A 121 5.18 -18.80 5.01
CA TYR A 121 4.00 -18.66 5.85
C TYR A 121 3.04 -19.83 5.66
N SER A 122 2.73 -20.55 6.74
CA SER A 122 2.03 -21.83 6.68
C SER A 122 2.75 -22.79 5.72
N ASP A 123 2.13 -23.13 4.58
CA ASP A 123 2.66 -24.05 3.58
C ASP A 123 2.98 -23.34 2.23
N LYS A 124 3.15 -22.01 2.24
CA LYS A 124 3.42 -21.23 1.02
C LYS A 124 4.52 -20.19 1.19
N ASP A 125 5.18 -19.90 0.07
CA ASP A 125 6.15 -18.82 -0.03
C ASP A 125 5.44 -17.50 -0.34
N MET A 126 5.73 -16.48 0.46
CA MET A 126 5.16 -15.15 0.33
C MET A 126 6.27 -14.10 0.21
N ARG A 127 5.88 -12.88 -0.18
CA ARG A 127 6.80 -11.73 -0.29
C ARG A 127 6.26 -10.53 0.48
N LEU A 128 7.11 -9.92 1.30
CA LEU A 128 6.82 -8.63 1.93
C LEU A 128 7.51 -7.52 1.14
N TYR A 129 6.74 -6.68 0.46
CA TYR A 129 7.21 -5.52 -0.28
C TYR A 129 7.16 -4.26 0.56
N ARG A 130 8.21 -3.45 0.50
CA ARG A 130 8.28 -2.15 1.18
C ARG A 130 8.27 -1.00 0.19
N MET A 131 7.15 -0.30 0.07
CA MET A 131 7.02 0.84 -0.83
C MET A 131 7.20 2.18 -0.11
N PRO A 132 7.73 3.23 -0.80
CA PRO A 132 7.75 4.56 -0.23
C PRO A 132 6.31 5.06 -0.02
N SER A 133 6.11 5.88 1.02
CA SER A 133 4.80 6.45 1.30
C SER A 133 4.26 7.25 0.11
N SER A 134 2.99 7.04 -0.21
CA SER A 134 2.25 7.73 -1.26
C SER A 134 1.95 9.20 -0.91
N SER A 135 2.12 9.61 0.35
CA SER A 135 1.92 10.98 0.80
C SER A 135 2.93 11.94 0.17
N ARG A 136 2.49 13.14 -0.24
CA ARG A 136 3.39 14.21 -0.71
C ARG A 136 4.38 14.70 0.34
N ALA A 137 4.12 14.43 1.62
CA ALA A 137 5.07 14.75 2.69
C ALA A 137 6.34 13.87 2.64
N TYR A 138 6.27 12.71 1.99
CA TYR A 138 7.45 11.86 1.79
C TYR A 138 8.39 12.50 0.76
N PRO A 139 9.70 12.66 1.05
CA PRO A 139 10.64 13.47 0.27
C PRO A 139 11.13 12.79 -1.03
N LEU A 140 10.20 12.25 -1.81
CA LEU A 140 10.44 11.78 -3.18
C LEU A 140 9.39 12.35 -4.12
N SER A 141 9.83 12.70 -5.34
CA SER A 141 8.91 13.06 -6.40
C SER A 141 8.01 11.88 -6.79
N ILE A 142 6.82 12.18 -7.31
CA ILE A 142 5.88 11.15 -7.76
C ILE A 142 6.51 10.20 -8.80
N LEU A 143 7.34 10.71 -9.72
CA LEU A 143 8.02 9.87 -10.71
C LEU A 143 8.99 8.89 -10.05
N LYS A 144 9.79 9.32 -9.07
CA LYS A 144 10.68 8.44 -8.33
C LYS A 144 9.92 7.40 -7.50
N LYS A 145 8.75 7.77 -6.95
CA LYS A 145 7.85 6.82 -6.30
C LYS A 145 7.33 5.79 -7.32
N ALA A 146 6.83 6.25 -8.47
CA ALA A 146 6.34 5.36 -9.53
C ALA A 146 7.41 4.35 -9.97
N GLU A 147 8.66 4.77 -10.18
CA GLU A 147 9.78 3.86 -10.48
C GLU A 147 9.95 2.77 -9.42
N LYS A 148 9.81 3.11 -8.13
CA LYS A 148 9.89 2.14 -7.02
C LYS A 148 8.70 1.18 -6.99
N TYR A 149 7.51 1.65 -7.35
CA TYR A 149 6.30 0.83 -7.39
C TYR A 149 6.24 -0.11 -8.61
N LYS A 150 7.03 0.12 -9.66
CA LYS A 150 7.03 -0.75 -10.87
C LYS A 150 7.32 -2.21 -10.56
N ILE A 151 8.06 -2.52 -9.50
CA ILE A 151 8.32 -3.91 -9.08
C ILE A 151 7.04 -4.69 -8.80
N LEU A 152 5.95 -4.01 -8.38
CA LEU A 152 4.66 -4.64 -8.13
C LEU A 152 3.96 -5.13 -9.40
N LEU A 153 4.37 -4.66 -10.59
CA LEU A 153 3.86 -5.18 -11.86
C LEU A 153 4.14 -6.68 -12.02
N ASN A 154 5.19 -7.20 -11.38
CA ASN A 154 5.55 -8.61 -11.41
C ASN A 154 4.53 -9.52 -10.68
N ILE A 155 3.66 -8.95 -9.84
CA ILE A 155 2.68 -9.71 -9.05
C ILE A 155 1.23 -9.39 -9.42
N ILE A 156 0.95 -8.31 -10.15
CA ILE A 156 -0.42 -7.93 -10.55
C ILE A 156 -0.73 -8.14 -12.04
N ASN A 157 0.25 -8.56 -12.85
CA ASN A 157 0.05 -8.85 -14.28
C ASN A 157 0.03 -10.34 -14.59
N ASN A 158 -0.01 -11.19 -13.57
CA ASN A 158 -0.19 -12.63 -13.73
C ASN A 158 -1.66 -12.99 -13.95
#